data_AF-A0AAW0L9V4-F1
#
_entry.id   AF-A0AAW0L9V4-F1
#
_cell.length_a   1.000
_cell.length_b   1.000
_cell.length_c   1.000
_cell.angle_alpha   90.00
_cell.angle_beta   90.00
_cell.angle_gamma   90.00
#
_symmetry.space_group_name_H-M   'P 1'
#
loop_
_entity.id
_entity.type
_entity.pdbx_description
1 polymer ?
#
loop_
_entity_poly.entity_id
_entity_poly.type
_entity_poly.pdbx_seq_one_letter_code
_entity_poly.pdbx_strand_id
1 'polypeptide(L)'
;MAEPKTKYDRQLSICLLNCGPTGSETLKNLVLGGVGSITVIDGSKVELGDLGNNFMVDESCVGQSKAKCVCAFLQELNDAVKAKFIEEYPVTLIETNPSFFSQFTLVVATQANVILVFARSYGLTGLVRISLKEHTVVESKPDHFLDDLRLNNPWPELKSFAESIDLDAQDPVALKHTPYVVLLIKMAEQWVKSHGGPDLQQILNDSCAEVDSNSSDFWVMVAALKDFISNEGGGEAPLEGSIPDMTSTTETFTKQRLRPIFLLLSNE
;
A
#
# COMPACT_ATOMS: atom_id res chain seq x y z
N MET A 1 11.13 9.25 -5.14
CA MET A 1 10.44 8.88 -6.40
C MET A 1 9.92 7.46 -6.20
N ALA A 2 8.63 7.27 -5.99
CA ALA A 2 8.08 5.92 -5.80
C ALA A 2 8.41 5.08 -7.03
N GLU A 3 9.08 3.95 -6.85
CA GLU A 3 9.31 3.02 -7.96
C GLU A 3 7.95 2.61 -8.54
N PRO A 4 7.81 2.53 -9.88
CA PRO A 4 6.53 2.23 -10.49
C PRO A 4 6.02 0.87 -9.97
N LYS A 5 4.76 0.82 -9.50
CA LYS A 5 4.09 -0.38 -8.94
C LYS A 5 4.34 -1.65 -9.77
N THR A 6 4.43 -1.50 -11.08
CA THR A 6 4.74 -2.54 -12.06
C THR A 6 6.07 -3.28 -11.83
N LYS A 7 7.03 -2.74 -11.07
CA LYS A 7 8.31 -3.40 -10.79
C LYS A 7 8.17 -4.55 -9.79
N TYR A 8 7.33 -4.39 -8.75
CA TYR A 8 7.16 -5.38 -7.69
C TYR A 8 6.22 -6.50 -8.12
N ASP A 9 5.14 -6.17 -8.84
CA ASP A 9 4.16 -7.15 -9.30
C ASP A 9 4.81 -8.21 -10.22
N ARG A 10 5.79 -7.81 -11.04
CA ARG A 10 6.55 -8.70 -11.93
C ARG A 10 7.44 -9.72 -11.22
N GLN A 11 7.67 -9.58 -9.92
CA GLN A 11 8.44 -10.54 -9.12
C GLN A 11 7.55 -11.54 -8.37
N LEU A 12 6.24 -11.30 -8.33
CA LEU A 12 5.30 -12.15 -7.61
C LEU A 12 5.13 -13.50 -8.32
N SER A 13 5.18 -14.58 -7.54
CA SER A 13 4.81 -15.92 -7.99
C SER A 13 3.57 -16.39 -7.23
N ILE A 14 2.48 -16.59 -7.95
CA ILE A 14 1.17 -16.93 -7.39
C ILE A 14 0.85 -18.40 -7.69
N CYS A 15 0.40 -19.15 -6.68
CA CYS A 15 -0.12 -20.50 -6.85
C CYS A 15 -1.65 -20.50 -6.66
N LEU A 16 -2.38 -21.13 -7.59
CA LEU A 16 -3.81 -21.38 -7.45
C LEU A 16 -4.07 -22.87 -7.24
N LEU A 17 -4.81 -23.21 -6.19
CA LEU A 17 -5.34 -24.55 -5.92
C LEU A 17 -6.80 -24.63 -6.38
N ASN A 18 -7.07 -25.56 -7.29
CA ASN A 18 -8.31 -25.75 -8.05
C ASN A 18 -8.69 -24.52 -8.90
N CYS A 19 -8.80 -24.70 -10.21
CA CYS A 19 -9.16 -23.65 -11.18
C CYS A 19 -10.62 -23.75 -11.64
N GLY A 20 -11.54 -23.86 -10.69
CA GLY A 20 -12.95 -23.59 -10.95
C GLY A 20 -13.20 -22.11 -11.30
N PRO A 21 -14.45 -21.74 -11.61
CA PRO A 21 -14.84 -20.37 -12.01
C PRO A 21 -14.23 -19.26 -11.15
N THR A 22 -14.30 -19.39 -9.82
CA THR A 22 -13.76 -18.41 -8.88
C THR A 22 -12.24 -18.29 -8.96
N GLY A 23 -11.54 -19.41 -9.06
CA GLY A 23 -10.07 -19.43 -9.15
C GLY A 23 -9.58 -18.84 -10.46
N SER A 24 -10.22 -19.25 -11.56
CA SER A 24 -10.01 -18.70 -12.90
C SER A 24 -10.21 -17.18 -12.93
N GLU A 25 -11.35 -16.67 -12.46
CA GLU A 25 -11.61 -15.22 -12.40
C GLU A 25 -10.63 -14.45 -11.50
N THR A 26 -10.22 -15.06 -10.38
CA THR A 26 -9.20 -14.46 -9.51
C THR A 26 -7.87 -14.32 -10.26
N LEU A 27 -7.42 -15.37 -10.95
CA LEU A 27 -6.19 -15.31 -11.73
C LEU A 27 -6.28 -14.38 -12.92
N LYS A 28 -7.44 -14.24 -13.57
CA LYS A 28 -7.64 -13.26 -14.65
C LYS A 28 -7.19 -11.86 -14.24
N ASN A 29 -7.68 -11.42 -13.08
CA ASN A 29 -7.42 -10.07 -12.58
C ASN A 29 -5.94 -9.90 -12.20
N LEU A 30 -5.31 -10.94 -11.63
CA LEU A 30 -3.88 -10.91 -11.31
C LEU A 30 -3.00 -10.92 -12.56
N VAL A 31 -3.34 -11.72 -13.57
CA VAL A 31 -2.64 -11.79 -14.85
C VAL A 31 -2.74 -10.47 -15.62
N LEU A 32 -3.93 -9.85 -15.67
CA LEU A 32 -4.11 -8.52 -16.24
C LEU A 32 -3.37 -7.43 -15.45
N GLY A 33 -3.23 -7.61 -14.13
CA GLY A 33 -2.37 -6.77 -13.27
C GLY A 33 -0.87 -6.92 -13.55
N GLY A 34 -0.45 -7.95 -14.28
CA GLY A 34 0.94 -8.14 -14.68
C GLY A 34 1.82 -8.80 -13.63
N VAL A 35 1.27 -9.75 -12.86
CA VAL A 35 2.07 -10.59 -11.94
C VAL A 35 3.19 -11.33 -12.67
N GLY A 36 4.31 -11.63 -12.00
CA GLY A 36 5.46 -12.28 -12.62
C GLY A 36 5.19 -13.68 -13.17
N SER A 37 4.58 -14.53 -12.35
CA SER A 37 4.25 -15.91 -12.74
C SER A 37 3.05 -16.46 -11.98
N ILE A 38 2.36 -17.40 -12.61
CA ILE A 38 1.26 -18.16 -12.01
C ILE A 38 1.53 -19.66 -12.14
N THR A 39 1.13 -20.44 -11.13
CA THR A 39 1.11 -21.91 -11.18
C THR A 39 -0.28 -22.41 -10.78
N VAL A 40 -0.98 -23.09 -11.69
CA VAL A 40 -2.31 -23.65 -11.46
C VAL A 40 -2.20 -25.14 -11.14
N ILE A 41 -2.79 -25.56 -10.03
CA ILE A 41 -2.79 -26.95 -9.57
C ILE A 41 -4.23 -27.44 -9.53
N ASP A 42 -4.59 -28.31 -10.47
CA ASP A 42 -5.90 -28.92 -10.54
C ASP A 42 -5.80 -30.29 -11.24
N GLY A 43 -6.22 -31.35 -10.55
CA GLY A 43 -6.24 -32.72 -11.06
C GLY A 43 -7.53 -33.07 -11.82
N SER A 44 -8.51 -32.16 -11.85
CA SER A 44 -9.79 -32.38 -12.53
C SER A 44 -9.71 -32.10 -14.02
N LYS A 45 -10.68 -32.67 -14.75
CA LYS A 45 -10.88 -32.44 -16.17
C LYS A 45 -12.01 -31.44 -16.39
N VAL A 46 -12.03 -30.81 -17.56
CA VAL A 46 -13.15 -29.94 -17.95
C VAL A 46 -14.38 -30.78 -18.22
N GLU A 47 -15.47 -30.45 -17.54
CA GLU A 47 -16.79 -31.05 -17.69
C GLU A 47 -17.73 -30.10 -18.45
N LEU A 48 -18.83 -30.63 -19.00
CA LEU A 48 -19.84 -29.80 -19.69
C LEU A 48 -20.41 -28.68 -18.80
N GLY A 49 -20.50 -28.93 -17.48
CA GLY A 49 -20.95 -27.94 -16.51
C GLY A 49 -19.99 -26.74 -16.36
N ASP A 50 -18.70 -26.92 -16.68
CA ASP A 50 -17.71 -25.84 -16.62
C ASP A 50 -17.91 -24.81 -17.75
N LEU A 51 -18.42 -25.23 -18.91
CA LEU A 51 -18.62 -24.34 -20.07
C LEU A 51 -19.61 -23.20 -19.79
N GLY A 52 -20.58 -23.45 -18.91
CA GLY A 52 -21.60 -22.46 -18.56
C GLY A 52 -21.16 -21.47 -17.47
N ASN A 53 -20.06 -21.74 -16.78
CA ASN A 53 -19.67 -20.96 -15.59
C ASN A 53 -18.19 -20.54 -15.56
N ASN A 54 -17.36 -21.02 -16.48
CA ASN A 54 -15.95 -20.66 -16.57
C ASN A 54 -15.60 -20.14 -17.98
N PHE A 55 -15.35 -18.84 -18.08
CA PHE A 55 -15.04 -18.16 -19.35
C PHE A 55 -13.73 -18.65 -20.00
N MET A 56 -12.84 -19.29 -19.25
CA MET A 56 -11.50 -19.67 -19.70
C MET A 56 -11.42 -21.07 -20.32
N VAL A 57 -12.56 -21.74 -20.50
CA VAL A 57 -12.65 -23.05 -21.14
C VAL A 57 -13.76 -23.05 -22.17
N ASP A 58 -13.56 -23.81 -23.25
CA ASP A 58 -14.53 -23.97 -24.33
C ASP A 58 -14.85 -25.45 -24.58
N GLU A 59 -15.75 -25.72 -25.53
CA GLU A 59 -16.18 -27.08 -25.85
C GLU A 59 -15.01 -28.00 -26.27
N SER A 60 -13.95 -27.44 -26.88
CA SER A 60 -12.76 -28.21 -27.27
C SER A 60 -11.94 -28.68 -26.06
N CYS A 61 -12.07 -27.99 -24.93
CA CYS A 61 -11.39 -28.32 -23.68
C CYS A 61 -12.03 -29.51 -22.94
N VAL A 62 -13.27 -29.90 -23.27
CA VAL A 62 -14.00 -30.95 -22.56
C VAL A 62 -13.21 -32.27 -22.54
N GLY A 63 -13.03 -32.84 -21.34
CA GLY A 63 -12.24 -34.06 -21.13
C GLY A 63 -10.72 -33.85 -21.06
N GLN A 64 -10.23 -32.63 -21.34
CA GLN A 64 -8.84 -32.24 -21.10
C GLN A 64 -8.65 -31.74 -19.67
N SER A 65 -7.38 -31.58 -19.26
CA SER A 65 -7.04 -31.02 -17.96
C SER A 65 -7.48 -29.57 -17.82
N LYS A 66 -8.19 -29.29 -16.72
CA LYS A 66 -8.66 -27.94 -16.42
C LYS A 66 -7.51 -26.98 -16.17
N ALA A 67 -6.48 -27.42 -15.44
CA ALA A 67 -5.29 -26.62 -15.17
C ALA A 67 -4.58 -26.21 -16.47
N LYS A 68 -4.45 -27.16 -17.41
CA LYS A 68 -3.81 -26.92 -18.71
C LYS A 68 -4.58 -25.91 -19.56
N CYS A 69 -5.89 -26.12 -19.73
CA CYS A 69 -6.74 -25.25 -20.55
C CYS A 69 -6.79 -23.82 -19.99
N VAL A 70 -7.01 -23.67 -18.67
CA VAL A 70 -7.04 -22.37 -18.00
C VAL A 70 -5.68 -21.67 -18.11
N CYS A 71 -4.56 -22.37 -17.93
CA CYS A 71 -3.23 -21.77 -18.10
C CYS A 71 -2.97 -21.31 -19.54
N ALA A 72 -3.39 -22.07 -20.55
CA ALA A 72 -3.23 -21.66 -21.95
C ALA A 72 -3.99 -20.35 -22.22
N PHE A 73 -5.24 -20.28 -21.78
CA PHE A 73 -6.06 -19.07 -21.92
C PHE A 73 -5.44 -17.86 -21.18
N LEU A 74 -5.01 -18.04 -19.93
CA LEU A 74 -4.37 -16.98 -19.15
C LEU A 74 -3.05 -16.50 -19.77
N GLN A 75 -2.30 -17.42 -20.38
CA GLN A 75 -1.07 -17.09 -21.10
C GLN A 75 -1.32 -16.23 -22.34
N GLU A 76 -2.46 -16.42 -23.03
CA GLU A 76 -2.90 -15.59 -24.15
C GLU A 76 -3.34 -14.18 -23.71
N LEU A 77 -3.92 -14.05 -22.52
CA LEU A 77 -4.33 -12.74 -21.98
C LEU A 77 -3.15 -11.81 -21.72
N ASN A 78 -2.01 -12.36 -21.28
CA ASN A 78 -0.81 -11.58 -21.02
C ASN A 78 0.45 -12.44 -21.19
N ASP A 79 1.13 -12.25 -22.32
CA ASP A 79 2.34 -12.96 -22.71
C ASP A 79 3.55 -12.68 -21.79
N ALA A 80 3.52 -11.57 -21.05
CA ALA A 80 4.55 -11.23 -20.07
C ALA A 80 4.48 -12.08 -18.79
N VAL A 81 3.32 -12.68 -18.48
CA VAL A 81 3.12 -13.52 -17.29
C VAL A 81 3.50 -14.96 -17.62
N LYS A 82 4.34 -15.59 -16.79
CA LYS A 82 4.69 -17.01 -16.99
C LYS A 82 3.65 -17.92 -16.37
N ALA A 83 2.84 -18.59 -17.18
CA ALA A 83 1.86 -19.56 -16.71
C ALA A 83 2.42 -21.00 -16.69
N LYS A 84 2.24 -21.69 -15.56
CA LYS A 84 2.58 -23.12 -15.39
C LYS A 84 1.38 -23.87 -14.81
N PHE A 85 1.27 -25.16 -15.10
CA PHE A 85 0.22 -26.01 -14.56
C PHE A 85 0.77 -27.32 -14.00
N ILE A 86 0.05 -27.90 -13.03
CA ILE A 86 0.29 -29.22 -12.46
C ILE A 86 -1.04 -29.98 -12.45
N GLU A 87 -1.06 -31.15 -13.08
CA GLU A 87 -2.24 -32.00 -13.25
C GLU A 87 -2.42 -32.97 -12.07
N GLU A 88 -2.36 -32.45 -10.85
CA GLU A 88 -2.52 -33.22 -9.61
C GLU A 88 -3.52 -32.54 -8.68
N TYR A 89 -4.16 -33.33 -7.80
CA TYR A 89 -5.04 -32.77 -6.78
C TYR A 89 -4.23 -32.07 -5.69
N PRO A 90 -4.63 -30.87 -5.23
CA PRO A 90 -3.91 -30.14 -4.19
C PRO A 90 -3.66 -30.94 -2.91
N VAL A 91 -4.61 -31.79 -2.50
CA VAL A 91 -4.48 -32.64 -1.31
C VAL A 91 -3.26 -33.56 -1.41
N THR A 92 -3.03 -34.17 -2.57
CA THR A 92 -1.88 -35.05 -2.82
C THR A 92 -0.57 -34.30 -2.68
N LEU A 93 -0.47 -33.08 -3.22
CA LEU A 93 0.75 -32.26 -3.12
C LEU A 93 1.02 -31.78 -1.70
N ILE A 94 -0.03 -31.44 -0.95
CA ILE A 94 0.09 -31.04 0.46
C ILE A 94 0.63 -32.20 1.31
N GLU A 95 0.20 -33.42 1.03
CA GLU A 95 0.64 -34.62 1.77
C GLU A 95 2.04 -35.08 1.35
N THR A 96 2.35 -35.04 0.06
CA THR A 96 3.61 -35.59 -0.48
C THR A 96 4.78 -34.61 -0.44
N ASN A 97 4.53 -33.32 -0.67
CA ASN A 97 5.56 -32.29 -0.75
C ASN A 97 5.06 -30.92 -0.30
N PRO A 98 4.80 -30.71 1.01
CA PRO A 98 4.32 -29.43 1.53
C PRO A 98 5.31 -28.28 1.31
N SER A 99 6.63 -28.57 1.27
CA SER A 99 7.68 -27.57 0.99
C SER A 99 7.58 -26.95 -0.40
N PHE A 100 6.86 -27.58 -1.33
CA PHE A 100 6.60 -27.02 -2.65
C PHE A 100 5.96 -25.63 -2.57
N PHE A 101 5.07 -25.39 -1.59
CA PHE A 101 4.34 -24.13 -1.50
C PHE A 101 5.18 -22.95 -1.01
N SER A 102 6.34 -23.21 -0.38
CA SER A 102 7.22 -22.16 0.14
C SER A 102 7.87 -21.30 -0.95
N GLN A 103 7.83 -21.72 -2.21
CA GLN A 103 8.37 -20.94 -3.34
C GLN A 103 7.44 -19.82 -3.82
N PHE A 104 6.16 -19.86 -3.44
CA PHE A 104 5.17 -18.88 -3.90
C PHE A 104 5.04 -17.73 -2.93
N THR A 105 4.86 -16.53 -3.47
CA THR A 105 4.58 -15.33 -2.67
C THR A 105 3.17 -15.37 -2.09
N LEU A 106 2.23 -15.97 -2.83
CA LEU A 106 0.85 -16.13 -2.42
C LEU A 106 0.31 -17.46 -2.94
N VAL A 107 -0.35 -18.21 -2.06
CA VAL A 107 -1.18 -19.35 -2.42
C VAL A 107 -2.63 -18.92 -2.30
N VAL A 108 -3.41 -19.13 -3.35
CA VAL A 108 -4.85 -18.91 -3.40
C VAL A 108 -5.52 -20.27 -3.49
N ALA A 109 -6.38 -20.58 -2.54
CA ALA A 109 -7.12 -21.83 -2.54
C ALA A 109 -8.60 -21.58 -2.84
N THR A 110 -9.13 -22.18 -3.90
CA THR A 110 -10.56 -22.12 -4.17
C THR A 110 -11.21 -23.48 -3.98
N GLN A 111 -12.40 -23.47 -3.36
CA GLN A 111 -13.17 -24.68 -3.05
C GLN A 111 -12.41 -25.75 -2.22
N ALA A 112 -11.37 -25.35 -1.47
CA ALA A 112 -10.55 -26.23 -0.62
C ALA A 112 -10.39 -25.68 0.82
N ASN A 113 -10.41 -26.54 1.84
CA ASN A 113 -10.23 -26.12 3.25
C ASN A 113 -8.75 -25.94 3.62
N VAL A 114 -8.04 -25.02 2.97
CA VAL A 114 -6.60 -24.75 3.24
C VAL A 114 -6.35 -23.26 3.43
N ILE A 115 -5.36 -22.91 4.25
CA ILE A 115 -5.05 -21.56 4.75
C ILE A 115 -4.21 -20.73 3.74
N LEU A 116 -4.51 -19.42 3.77
CA LEU A 116 -4.08 -18.27 2.96
C LEU A 116 -4.82 -18.08 1.62
N VAL A 117 -5.40 -16.88 1.48
CA VAL A 117 -6.56 -16.47 0.66
C VAL A 117 -7.46 -17.62 0.19
N PHE A 118 -8.42 -17.97 1.03
CA PHE A 118 -9.48 -18.91 0.71
C PHE A 118 -10.68 -18.18 0.11
N ALA A 119 -11.10 -18.60 -1.09
CA ALA A 119 -12.30 -18.07 -1.73
C ALA A 119 -13.25 -19.20 -2.13
N ARG A 120 -14.55 -19.05 -1.82
CA ARG A 120 -15.59 -20.00 -2.20
C ARG A 120 -16.85 -19.28 -2.65
N SER A 121 -17.45 -19.77 -3.72
CA SER A 121 -18.78 -19.36 -4.17
C SER A 121 -19.76 -20.51 -3.95
N TYR A 122 -20.95 -20.20 -3.43
CA TYR A 122 -22.07 -21.13 -3.28
C TYR A 122 -23.36 -20.43 -3.71
N GLY A 123 -23.76 -20.64 -4.97
CA GLY A 123 -24.88 -19.93 -5.58
C GLY A 123 -24.64 -18.42 -5.62
N LEU A 124 -25.47 -17.65 -4.90
CA LEU A 124 -25.36 -16.19 -4.80
C LEU A 124 -24.52 -15.70 -3.60
N THR A 125 -23.95 -16.62 -2.81
CA THR A 125 -23.13 -16.29 -1.64
C THR A 125 -21.65 -16.51 -1.93
N GLY A 126 -20.82 -15.51 -1.66
CA GLY A 126 -19.37 -15.60 -1.68
C GLY A 126 -18.77 -15.57 -0.29
N LEU A 127 -17.73 -16.36 -0.04
CA LEU A 127 -16.90 -16.32 1.16
C LEU A 127 -15.45 -16.08 0.74
N VAL A 128 -14.84 -15.04 1.30
CA VAL A 128 -13.40 -14.80 1.19
C VAL A 128 -12.83 -14.78 2.61
N ARG A 129 -11.82 -15.61 2.88
CA ARG A 129 -11.11 -15.67 4.15
C ARG A 129 -9.62 -15.49 3.90
N ILE A 130 -9.06 -14.45 4.48
CA ILE A 130 -7.61 -14.20 4.50
C ILE A 130 -7.07 -14.77 5.81
N SER A 131 -5.91 -15.43 5.77
CA SER A 131 -5.30 -16.03 6.95
C SER A 131 -3.79 -15.85 6.88
N LEU A 132 -3.34 -14.68 7.33
CA LEU A 132 -1.94 -14.27 7.46
C LEU A 132 -1.57 -14.25 8.94
N LYS A 133 -0.36 -14.67 9.31
CA LYS A 133 0.13 -14.52 10.69
C LYS A 133 0.34 -13.04 11.04
N GLU A 134 0.96 -12.31 10.12
CA GLU A 134 1.19 -10.86 10.19
C GLU A 134 1.24 -10.32 8.75
N HIS A 135 0.67 -9.14 8.52
CA HIS A 135 0.75 -8.43 7.23
C HIS A 135 1.10 -6.97 7.50
N THR A 136 2.36 -6.62 7.27
CA THR A 136 2.89 -5.28 7.52
C THR A 136 2.64 -4.38 6.31
N VAL A 137 1.89 -3.30 6.52
CA VAL A 137 1.57 -2.31 5.49
C VAL A 137 2.12 -0.96 5.92
N VAL A 138 3.06 -0.41 5.14
CA VAL A 138 3.59 0.95 5.36
C VAL A 138 2.74 1.98 4.60
N GLU A 139 2.44 1.71 3.33
CA GLU A 139 1.67 2.62 2.48
C GLU A 139 0.18 2.23 2.47
N SER A 140 -0.54 2.60 3.53
CA SER A 140 -1.95 2.23 3.75
C SER A 140 -2.94 2.94 2.80
N LYS A 141 -2.52 4.04 2.16
CA LYS A 141 -3.33 4.85 1.22
C LYS A 141 -4.71 5.21 1.80
N PRO A 142 -4.78 6.01 2.87
CA PRO A 142 -6.07 6.43 3.43
C PRO A 142 -6.85 7.29 2.42
N ASP A 143 -8.18 7.10 2.36
CA ASP A 143 -9.07 7.85 1.47
C ASP A 143 -9.16 9.34 1.82
N HIS A 144 -8.89 9.67 3.09
CA HIS A 144 -8.87 11.03 3.61
C HIS A 144 -7.57 11.26 4.37
N PHE A 145 -6.83 12.28 3.98
CA PHE A 145 -5.63 12.72 4.69
C PHE A 145 -5.90 14.08 5.35
N LEU A 146 -5.37 14.26 6.54
CA LEU A 146 -5.19 15.58 7.12
C LEU A 146 -3.77 16.01 6.77
N ASP A 147 -3.62 17.16 6.13
CA ASP A 147 -2.30 17.72 5.85
C ASP A 147 -1.53 17.94 7.16
N ASP A 148 -0.32 17.37 7.28
CA ASP A 148 0.59 17.67 8.38
C ASP A 148 1.26 19.05 8.19
N LEU A 149 0.50 20.10 8.47
CA LEU A 149 0.94 21.49 8.36
C LEU A 149 1.76 21.98 9.56
N ARG A 150 1.81 21.19 10.65
CA ARG A 150 2.44 21.51 11.94
C ARG A 150 2.19 22.92 12.47
N LEU A 151 0.95 23.42 12.34
CA LEU A 151 0.58 24.76 12.81
C LEU A 151 0.74 24.92 14.34
N ASN A 152 0.63 23.81 15.08
CA ASN A 152 0.84 23.73 16.53
C ASN A 152 2.33 23.80 16.92
N ASN A 153 3.23 23.30 16.06
CA ASN A 153 4.68 23.31 16.28
C ASN A 153 5.41 23.59 14.96
N PRO A 154 5.33 24.83 14.43
CA PRO A 154 5.89 25.15 13.13
C PRO A 154 7.42 25.05 13.20
N TRP A 155 8.00 24.36 12.22
CA TRP A 155 9.46 24.22 12.16
C TRP A 155 10.14 25.58 11.94
N PRO A 156 11.42 25.75 12.36
CA PRO A 156 12.09 27.04 12.41
C PRO A 156 12.04 27.83 11.09
N GLU A 157 12.13 27.13 9.96
CA GLU A 157 12.13 27.71 8.63
C GLU A 157 10.74 28.20 8.21
N LEU A 158 9.67 27.48 8.58
CA LEU A 158 8.29 27.92 8.35
C LEU A 158 7.97 29.13 9.21
N LYS A 159 8.46 29.14 10.45
CA LYS A 159 8.35 30.29 11.34
C LYS A 159 9.08 31.52 10.78
N SER A 160 10.34 31.37 10.37
CA SER A 160 11.12 32.43 9.73
C SER A 160 10.47 32.94 8.43
N PHE A 161 9.87 32.04 7.65
CA PHE A 161 9.12 32.42 6.46
C PHE A 161 7.85 33.21 6.80
N ALA A 162 7.08 32.77 7.80
CA ALA A 162 5.90 33.50 8.26
C ALA A 162 6.28 34.88 8.82
N GLU A 163 7.38 35.00 9.56
CA GLU A 163 7.92 36.27 10.06
C GLU A 163 8.31 37.22 8.93
N SER A 164 8.82 36.71 7.80
CA SER A 164 9.22 37.54 6.65
C SER A 164 8.06 38.21 5.91
N ILE A 165 6.83 37.76 6.13
CA ILE A 165 5.63 38.31 5.49
C ILE A 165 4.99 39.29 6.45
N ASP A 166 4.84 40.55 6.05
CA ASP A 166 4.11 41.55 6.82
C ASP A 166 2.63 41.58 6.39
N LEU A 167 1.71 41.28 7.32
CA LEU A 167 0.27 41.31 7.05
C LEU A 167 -0.34 42.71 7.18
N ASP A 168 0.37 43.64 7.83
CA ASP A 168 -0.08 45.01 8.04
C ASP A 168 0.35 45.93 6.88
N ALA A 169 1.08 45.38 5.91
CA ALA A 169 1.47 46.07 4.69
C ALA A 169 0.25 46.46 3.85
N GLN A 170 0.22 47.71 3.36
CA GLN A 170 -0.92 48.32 2.65
C GLN A 170 -1.18 47.77 1.22
N ASP A 171 -0.53 46.69 0.79
CA ASP A 171 -0.74 46.12 -0.54
C ASP A 171 -1.84 45.03 -0.54
N PRO A 172 -3.05 45.32 -1.08
CA PRO A 172 -4.16 44.37 -1.08
C PRO A 172 -3.92 43.18 -2.02
N VAL A 173 -3.04 43.35 -3.02
CA VAL A 173 -2.72 42.28 -3.98
C VAL A 173 -1.81 41.26 -3.33
N ALA A 174 -0.76 41.70 -2.64
CA ALA A 174 0.13 40.81 -1.88
C ALA A 174 -0.63 40.02 -0.80
N LEU A 175 -1.57 40.66 -0.11
CA LEU A 175 -2.41 40.00 0.90
C LEU A 175 -3.27 38.88 0.30
N LYS A 176 -3.87 39.10 -0.88
CA LYS A 176 -4.69 38.09 -1.58
C LYS A 176 -3.89 36.86 -2.01
N HIS A 177 -2.59 37.03 -2.25
CA HIS A 177 -1.69 35.95 -2.65
C HIS A 177 -0.88 35.37 -1.48
N THR A 178 -1.25 35.70 -0.25
CA THR A 178 -0.62 35.13 0.95
C THR A 178 -1.17 33.73 1.22
N PRO A 179 -0.30 32.71 1.32
CA PRO A 179 -0.68 31.35 1.68
C PRO A 179 -1.47 31.29 2.98
N TYR A 180 -2.58 30.53 3.02
CA TYR A 180 -3.44 30.46 4.21
C TYR A 180 -2.69 29.92 5.44
N VAL A 181 -1.70 29.05 5.25
CA VAL A 181 -0.83 28.52 6.31
C VAL A 181 -0.11 29.65 7.07
N VAL A 182 0.35 30.69 6.37
CA VAL A 182 1.01 31.86 6.99
C VAL A 182 0.03 32.67 7.82
N LEU A 183 -1.21 32.82 7.33
CA LEU A 183 -2.28 33.51 8.07
C LEU A 183 -2.59 32.76 9.37
N LEU A 184 -2.70 31.43 9.30
CA LEU A 184 -2.99 30.58 10.47
C LEU A 184 -1.88 30.64 11.52
N ILE A 185 -0.60 30.62 11.12
CA ILE A 185 0.54 30.74 12.05
C ILE A 185 0.51 32.09 12.76
N LYS A 186 0.34 33.19 12.02
CA LYS A 186 0.34 34.54 12.62
C LYS A 186 -0.85 34.74 13.56
N MET A 187 -2.03 34.23 13.19
CA MET A 187 -3.21 34.25 14.07
C MET A 187 -2.99 33.41 15.33
N ALA A 188 -2.39 32.22 15.20
CA ALA A 188 -2.06 31.36 16.33
C ALA A 188 -1.06 32.04 17.28
N GLU A 189 -0.04 32.72 16.77
CA GLU A 189 0.93 33.47 17.60
C GLU A 189 0.28 34.65 18.34
N GLN A 190 -0.62 35.40 17.69
CA GLN A 190 -1.38 36.47 18.34
C GLN A 190 -2.30 35.93 19.44
N TRP A 191 -2.90 34.76 19.22
CA TRP A 191 -3.75 34.07 20.18
C TRP A 191 -2.95 33.58 21.40
N VAL A 192 -1.80 32.92 21.18
CA VAL A 192 -0.91 32.45 22.27
C VAL A 192 -0.41 33.61 23.12
N LYS A 193 -0.04 34.74 22.50
CA LYS A 193 0.38 35.97 23.21
C LYS A 193 -0.71 36.57 24.10
N SER A 194 -1.99 36.31 23.80
CA SER A 194 -3.13 36.86 24.54
C SER A 194 -3.74 35.89 25.54
N HIS A 195 -3.50 34.57 25.44
CA HIS A 195 -4.25 33.57 26.21
C HIS A 195 -3.43 32.48 26.94
N GLY A 196 -2.10 32.42 26.84
CA GLY A 196 -1.25 31.49 27.63
C GLY A 196 -1.54 30.00 27.36
N GLY A 197 -0.74 29.35 26.49
CA GLY A 197 -1.06 28.03 25.91
C GLY A 197 -0.89 26.79 26.81
N PRO A 198 -1.41 25.61 26.38
CA PRO A 198 -1.39 24.36 27.15
C PRO A 198 -0.34 23.32 26.72
N ASP A 199 0.06 22.50 27.69
CA ASP A 199 0.92 21.30 27.60
C ASP A 199 0.26 20.14 26.83
N LEU A 200 1.01 19.51 25.93
CA LEU A 200 0.61 18.37 25.09
C LEU A 200 1.48 17.12 25.35
N GLN A 201 1.95 16.94 26.60
CA GLN A 201 2.93 15.91 26.97
C GLN A 201 2.34 14.59 27.53
N GLN A 202 1.02 14.35 27.43
CA GLN A 202 0.40 13.17 28.05
C GLN A 202 0.03 12.01 27.11
N ILE A 203 0.36 12.06 25.82
CA ILE A 203 -0.09 11.06 24.83
C ILE A 203 1.03 10.15 24.30
N LEU A 204 2.31 10.47 24.52
CA LEU A 204 3.44 9.84 23.82
C LEU A 204 4.09 8.61 24.50
N ASN A 205 3.65 8.19 25.69
CA ASN A 205 4.34 7.14 26.47
C ASN A 205 3.64 5.76 26.44
N ASP A 206 3.65 5.07 25.30
CA ASP A 206 3.20 3.66 25.18
C ASP A 206 4.38 2.69 24.94
N SER A 207 4.26 1.49 25.51
CA SER A 207 5.31 0.48 25.75
C SER A 207 5.61 -0.50 24.60
N CYS A 208 4.96 -0.40 23.43
CA CYS A 208 5.03 -1.44 22.39
C CYS A 208 6.21 -1.33 21.39
N ALA A 209 7.18 -0.43 21.63
CA ALA A 209 8.17 -0.03 20.63
C ALA A 209 9.63 -0.34 21.03
N GLU A 210 9.86 -1.52 21.61
CA GLU A 210 11.19 -2.05 21.97
C GLU A 210 11.53 -3.20 21.00
N VAL A 211 12.66 -3.13 20.31
CA VAL A 211 12.98 -3.97 19.14
C VAL A 211 14.24 -4.81 19.40
N ASP A 212 14.28 -6.05 18.89
CA ASP A 212 15.38 -7.01 19.11
C ASP A 212 15.97 -7.57 17.80
N SER A 213 16.96 -8.46 17.91
CA SER A 213 17.68 -9.05 16.77
C SER A 213 16.85 -9.98 15.87
N ASN A 214 15.60 -10.31 16.23
CA ASN A 214 14.68 -11.13 15.43
C ASN A 214 13.57 -10.29 14.78
N SER A 215 13.62 -8.97 14.93
CA SER A 215 12.56 -8.07 14.49
C SER A 215 12.62 -7.86 12.97
N SER A 216 11.46 -7.74 12.33
CA SER A 216 11.36 -7.51 10.89
C SER A 216 11.79 -6.08 10.51
N ASP A 217 12.19 -5.88 9.26
CA ASP A 217 12.57 -4.55 8.73
C ASP A 217 11.49 -3.48 8.99
N PHE A 218 10.22 -3.88 9.01
CA PHE A 218 9.10 -3.02 9.41
C PHE A 218 9.25 -2.49 10.84
N TRP A 219 9.50 -3.38 11.80
CA TRP A 219 9.68 -3.00 13.20
C TRP A 219 10.98 -2.24 13.44
N VAL A 220 12.02 -2.48 12.64
CA VAL A 220 13.24 -1.67 12.62
C VAL A 220 12.95 -0.24 12.14
N MET A 221 12.14 -0.07 11.10
CA MET A 221 11.71 1.27 10.65
C MET A 221 10.85 1.99 11.69
N VAL A 222 9.97 1.27 12.40
CA VAL A 222 9.18 1.82 13.51
C VAL A 222 10.09 2.23 14.68
N ALA A 223 11.14 1.46 14.98
CA ALA A 223 12.15 1.81 15.98
C ALA A 223 12.90 3.09 15.61
N ALA A 224 13.35 3.19 14.35
CA ALA A 224 14.04 4.36 13.83
C ALA A 224 13.13 5.59 13.82
N LEU A 225 11.84 5.41 13.51
CA LEU A 225 10.84 6.48 13.62
C LEU A 225 10.67 6.95 15.07
N LYS A 226 10.60 6.03 16.03
CA LYS A 226 10.54 6.36 17.47
C LYS A 226 11.81 7.06 17.95
N ASP A 227 12.97 6.62 17.51
CA ASP A 227 14.26 7.25 17.83
C ASP A 227 14.34 8.67 17.25
N PHE A 228 13.92 8.84 15.98
CA PHE A 228 13.79 10.14 15.34
C PHE A 228 12.88 11.07 16.13
N ILE A 229 11.66 10.61 16.47
CA ILE A 229 10.70 11.39 17.24
C ILE A 229 11.30 11.86 18.59
N SER A 230 12.10 11.00 19.22
CA SER A 230 12.67 11.24 20.56
C SER A 230 13.89 12.16 20.55
N ASN A 231 14.72 12.09 19.50
CA ASN A 231 16.01 12.78 19.45
C ASN A 231 15.97 14.01 18.53
N GLU A 232 15.58 13.85 17.25
CA GLU A 232 15.66 14.91 16.23
C GLU A 232 14.31 15.59 15.93
N GLY A 233 13.20 14.88 16.07
CA GLY A 233 11.85 15.27 15.67
C GLY A 233 11.11 16.16 16.68
N GLY A 234 11.68 16.37 17.87
CA GLY A 234 11.08 17.20 18.92
C GLY A 234 9.73 16.69 19.43
N GLY A 235 9.52 15.37 19.44
CA GLY A 235 8.27 14.73 19.83
C GLY A 235 7.27 14.50 18.69
N GLU A 236 7.61 14.85 17.45
CA GLU A 236 6.75 14.71 16.27
C GLU A 236 7.41 13.83 15.20
N ALA A 237 6.60 13.21 14.34
CA ALA A 237 7.08 12.38 13.23
C ALA A 237 7.94 13.18 12.21
N PRO A 238 8.62 12.56 11.25
CA PRO A 238 9.22 13.26 10.11
C PRO A 238 8.16 14.01 9.29
N LEU A 239 8.54 15.15 8.71
CA LEU A 239 7.64 15.94 7.85
C LEU A 239 7.27 15.15 6.60
N GLU A 240 5.98 15.09 6.26
CA GLU A 240 5.46 14.40 5.08
C GLU A 240 5.98 15.02 3.76
N GLY A 241 6.44 16.27 3.81
CA GLY A 241 7.08 16.97 2.70
C GLY A 241 6.13 17.40 1.57
N SER A 242 4.85 17.04 1.66
CA SER A 242 3.75 17.52 0.83
C SER A 242 3.06 18.72 1.48
N ILE A 243 2.63 19.68 0.66
CA ILE A 243 1.79 20.80 1.06
C ILE A 243 0.62 20.82 0.07
N PRO A 244 -0.63 21.00 0.55
CA PRO A 244 -1.80 20.99 -0.32
C PRO A 244 -1.78 22.20 -1.25
N ASP A 245 -2.51 22.11 -2.36
CA ASP A 245 -2.64 23.26 -3.26
C ASP A 245 -3.36 24.42 -2.56
N MET A 246 -2.91 25.64 -2.82
CA MET A 246 -3.50 26.83 -2.21
C MET A 246 -3.31 28.08 -3.05
N THR A 247 -4.23 29.04 -2.87
CA THR A 247 -4.14 30.34 -3.54
C THR A 247 -2.92 31.11 -3.03
N SER A 248 -1.92 31.23 -3.90
CA SER A 248 -0.64 31.90 -3.63
C SER A 248 -0.02 32.34 -4.96
N THR A 249 0.98 33.23 -4.95
CA THR A 249 1.84 33.37 -6.14
C THR A 249 2.65 32.09 -6.37
N THR A 250 3.03 31.83 -7.63
CA THR A 250 3.89 30.69 -8.00
C THR A 250 5.22 30.71 -7.25
N GLU A 251 5.81 31.89 -7.08
CA GLU A 251 7.09 32.05 -6.38
C GLU A 251 6.95 31.76 -4.88
N THR A 252 5.89 32.27 -4.25
CA THR A 252 5.63 32.06 -2.82
C THR A 252 5.30 30.60 -2.54
N PHE A 253 4.49 29.97 -3.40
CA PHE A 253 4.12 28.55 -3.28
C PHE A 253 5.33 27.62 -3.47
N THR A 254 6.18 27.90 -4.47
CA THR A 254 7.40 27.11 -4.70
C THR A 254 8.42 27.29 -3.57
N LYS A 255 8.58 28.50 -3.01
CA LYS A 255 9.46 28.73 -1.85
C LYS A 255 9.02 27.95 -0.61
N GLN A 256 7.72 27.88 -0.33
CA GLN A 256 7.18 27.07 0.78
C GLN A 256 7.38 25.57 0.55
N ARG A 257 7.13 25.10 -0.68
CA ARG A 257 7.22 23.67 -1.03
C ARG A 257 8.67 23.17 -1.14
N LEU A 258 9.61 24.01 -1.59
CA LEU A 258 10.99 23.61 -1.88
C LEU A 258 11.96 23.83 -0.72
N ARG A 259 11.67 24.70 0.25
CA ARG A 259 12.59 24.94 1.38
C ARG A 259 12.86 23.71 2.26
N PRO A 260 11.84 22.91 2.65
CA PRO A 260 12.07 21.69 3.41
C PRO A 260 12.92 20.67 2.62
N ILE A 261 12.73 20.62 1.30
CA ILE A 261 13.41 19.70 0.38
C ILE A 261 14.88 20.08 0.15
N PHE A 262 15.19 21.38 0.07
CA PHE A 262 16.57 21.85 -0.16
C PHE A 262 17.48 21.70 1.07
N LEU A 263 16.95 21.75 2.29
CA LEU A 263 17.76 21.65 3.51
C LEU A 263 18.07 20.21 3.93
N LEU A 264 17.21 19.24 3.61
CA LEU A 264 17.55 17.81 3.75
C LEU A 264 18.79 17.42 2.92
N LEU A 265 19.06 18.13 1.81
CA LEU A 265 20.23 17.93 0.95
C LEU A 265 21.42 18.83 1.32
N SER A 266 21.27 19.73 2.29
CA SER A 266 22.32 20.70 2.69
C SER A 266 22.98 20.36 4.03
N ASN A 267 22.60 19.24 4.65
CA ASN A 267 23.20 18.70 5.89
C ASN A 267 24.08 17.46 5.62
N GLU A 268 24.66 17.34 4.42
CA GLU A 268 25.87 16.52 4.15
C GLU A 268 27.11 17.43 4.07
#